data_AF-A0A4R3L7R0-F1
#
_entry.id   AF-A0A4R3L7R0-F1
#
_cell.length_a   1.000
_cell.length_b   1.000
_cell.length_c   1.000
_cell.angle_alpha   90.00
_cell.angle_beta   90.00
_cell.angle_gamma   90.00
#
_symmetry.space_group_name_H-M   'P 1'
#
loop_
_entity.id
_entity.type
_entity.pdbx_description
1 polymer ?
#
loop_
_entity_poly.entity_id
_entity_poly.type
_entity_poly.pdbx_seq_one_letter_code
_entity_poly.pdbx_strand_id
1 'polypeptide(L)'
;MVFYLKHGEMTLGRLEECERDFPYIYCLFMPTDDFEQFRPLFDEDFRLTNLDQYSADLDDQIRSLELYLISEDGEELGDFQGHIFQNEAWVRE
;
A
#
# COMPACT_ATOMS: atom_id res chain seq x y z
N MET A 1 10.31 10.86 -2.85
CA MET A 1 10.92 10.03 -1.80
C MET A 1 10.74 8.56 -2.11
N VAL A 2 11.55 7.67 -1.54
CA VAL A 2 11.43 6.22 -1.71
C VAL A 2 11.04 5.59 -0.38
N PHE A 3 10.05 4.71 -0.42
CA PHE A 3 9.59 3.93 0.73
C PHE A 3 9.54 2.44 0.38
N TYR A 4 9.52 1.60 1.41
CA TYR A 4 9.33 0.16 1.29
C TYR A 4 8.10 -0.25 2.08
N LEU A 5 7.21 -0.99 1.42
CA LEU A 5 6.08 -1.62 2.07
C LEU A 5 6.53 -2.93 2.72
N LYS A 6 6.22 -3.10 4.00
CA LYS A 6 6.66 -4.22 4.81
C LYS A 6 5.49 -4.95 5.47
N HIS A 7 5.69 -6.24 5.70
CA HIS A 7 4.86 -7.10 6.56
C HIS A 7 5.78 -7.98 7.40
N GLY A 8 5.88 -7.71 8.70
CA GLY A 8 6.94 -8.27 9.53
C GLY A 8 8.31 -7.97 8.92
N GLU A 9 9.17 -8.98 8.72
CA GLU A 9 10.48 -8.80 8.09
C GLU A 9 10.43 -8.74 6.54
N MET A 10 9.31 -9.14 5.92
CA MET A 10 9.17 -9.27 4.47
C MET A 10 9.02 -7.91 3.78
N THR A 11 9.74 -7.71 2.67
CA THR A 11 9.54 -6.55 1.78
C THR A 11 8.55 -6.93 0.70
N LEU A 12 7.39 -6.27 0.70
CA LEU A 12 6.34 -6.48 -0.29
C LEU A 12 6.53 -5.63 -1.54
N GLY A 13 7.23 -4.50 -1.43
CA GLY A 13 7.52 -3.69 -2.60
C GLY A 13 8.16 -2.36 -2.27
N ARG A 14 8.53 -1.66 -3.33
CA ARG A 14 9.11 -0.32 -3.29
C ARG A 14 8.10 0.69 -3.81
N LEU A 15 7.92 1.77 -3.06
CA LEU A 15 7.05 2.90 -3.40
C LEU A 15 7.95 4.08 -3.77
N GLU A 16 7.78 4.61 -4.98
CA GLU A 16 8.41 5.84 -5.44
C GLU A 16 7.36 6.95 -5.47
N GLU A 17 7.46 7.90 -4.54
CA GLU A 17 6.62 9.10 -4.56
C GLU A 17 6.78 9.84 -5.89
N CYS A 18 5.64 10.09 -6.53
CA CYS A 18 5.53 10.82 -7.78
C CYS A 18 4.93 12.21 -7.56
N GLU A 19 3.84 12.29 -6.78
CA GLU A 19 3.12 13.53 -6.50
C GLU A 19 2.57 13.52 -5.07
N ARG A 20 2.55 14.68 -4.42
CA ARG A 20 1.88 14.86 -3.12
C ARG A 20 0.57 15.61 -3.32
N ASP A 21 -0.51 15.02 -2.84
CA ASP A 21 -1.85 15.60 -2.81
C ASP A 21 -2.44 15.42 -1.40
N PHE A 22 -2.07 16.33 -0.50
CA PHE A 22 -2.37 16.21 0.93
C PHE A 22 -3.87 15.93 1.19
N PRO A 23 -4.21 14.84 1.91
CA PRO A 23 -3.37 14.07 2.83
C PRO A 23 -2.67 12.84 2.23
N TYR A 24 -2.73 12.64 0.91
CA TYR A 24 -2.17 11.47 0.23
C TYR A 24 -0.88 11.79 -0.52
N ILE A 25 -0.09 10.74 -0.72
CA ILE A 25 1.10 10.70 -1.56
C ILE A 25 0.82 9.66 -2.64
N TYR A 26 0.81 10.12 -3.89
CA TYR A 26 0.73 9.24 -5.04
C TYR A 26 2.12 8.66 -5.32
N CYS A 27 2.20 7.35 -5.39
CA CYS A 27 3.42 6.58 -5.58
C CYS A 27 3.30 5.60 -6.75
N LEU A 28 4.41 5.36 -7.42
CA LEU A 28 4.58 4.15 -8.22
C LEU A 28 5.01 3.00 -7.32
N PHE A 29 4.27 1.90 -7.37
CA PHE A 29 4.53 0.69 -6.63
C PHE A 29 5.21 -0.36 -7.50
N MET A 30 6.36 -0.84 -7.04
CA MET A 30 7.10 -1.95 -7.62
C MET A 30 7.01 -3.14 -6.65
N PRO A 31 6.07 -4.08 -6.87
CA PRO A 31 5.91 -5.23 -6.00
C PRO A 31 7.10 -6.19 -6.10
N THR A 32 7.38 -6.89 -5.00
CA THR A 32 8.23 -8.09 -4.98
C THR A 32 7.35 -9.34 -5.16
N ASP A 33 7.99 -10.51 -5.33
CA ASP A 33 7.29 -11.79 -5.39
C ASP A 33 6.49 -12.09 -4.10
N ASP A 34 6.93 -11.57 -2.94
CA ASP A 34 6.24 -11.77 -1.66
C ASP A 34 4.89 -11.03 -1.59
N PHE A 35 4.65 -10.04 -2.46
CA PHE A 35 3.36 -9.34 -2.54
C PHE A 35 2.27 -10.17 -3.20
N GLU A 36 2.61 -11.16 -4.03
CA GLU A 36 1.63 -11.94 -4.81
C GLU A 36 0.58 -12.64 -3.94
N GLN A 37 0.93 -12.99 -2.69
CA GLN A 37 -0.03 -13.57 -1.74
C GLN A 37 -1.07 -12.56 -1.23
N PHE A 38 -0.76 -11.26 -1.24
CA PHE A 38 -1.64 -10.18 -0.80
C PHE A 38 -2.35 -9.50 -1.98
N ARG A 39 -1.80 -9.61 -3.19
CA ARG A 39 -2.36 -9.03 -4.43
C ARG A 39 -3.87 -9.24 -4.58
N PRO A 40 -4.47 -10.42 -4.31
CA PRO A 40 -5.91 -10.60 -4.45
C PRO A 40 -6.77 -9.68 -3.56
N LEU A 41 -6.27 -9.30 -2.37
CA LEU A 41 -6.99 -8.37 -1.48
C LEU A 41 -7.00 -6.95 -2.06
N PHE A 42 -5.85 -6.50 -2.59
CA PHE A 42 -5.72 -5.18 -3.20
C PHE A 42 -6.43 -5.10 -4.56
N ASP A 43 -6.45 -6.17 -5.34
CA ASP A 43 -7.22 -6.25 -6.59
C ASP A 43 -8.74 -6.17 -6.33
N GLU A 44 -9.22 -6.76 -5.23
CA GLU A 44 -10.62 -6.65 -4.82
C GLU A 44 -10.96 -5.24 -4.32
N ASP A 45 -10.05 -4.62 -3.56
CA ASP A 45 -10.21 -3.24 -3.09
C ASP A 45 -10.30 -2.26 -4.28
N PHE A 46 -9.46 -2.47 -5.29
CA PHE A 46 -9.52 -1.76 -6.56
C PHE A 46 -10.86 -1.97 -7.26
N ARG A 47 -11.32 -3.22 -7.34
CA ARG A 47 -12.58 -3.56 -8.03
C ARG A 47 -13.76 -2.86 -7.37
N LEU A 48 -13.81 -2.82 -6.04
CA LEU A 48 -14.86 -2.13 -5.29
C LEU A 48 -14.79 -0.61 -5.47
N THR A 49 -13.58 -0.03 -5.37
CA THR A 49 -13.36 1.41 -5.55
C THR A 49 -13.82 1.87 -6.94
N ASN A 50 -13.52 1.12 -8.00
CA ASN A 50 -13.99 1.42 -9.37
C ASN A 50 -15.51 1.33 -9.56
N LEU A 51 -16.22 0.67 -8.65
CA LEU A 51 -17.68 0.57 -8.65
C LEU A 51 -18.33 1.62 -7.73
N ASP A 52 -17.54 2.55 -7.19
CA ASP A 52 -17.96 3.47 -6.11
C ASP A 52 -18.54 2.72 -4.90
N GLN A 53 -18.00 1.53 -4.61
CA GLN A 53 -18.39 0.67 -3.50
C GLN A 53 -17.29 0.62 -2.45
N TYR A 54 -17.69 0.46 -1.20
CA TYR A 54 -16.80 0.30 -0.06
C TYR A 54 -17.17 -0.96 0.72
N SER A 55 -16.15 -1.70 1.17
CA SER A 55 -16.31 -2.87 2.04
C SER A 55 -15.50 -2.67 3.32
N ALA A 56 -16.19 -2.48 4.44
CA ALA A 56 -15.56 -2.40 5.75
C ALA A 56 -14.81 -3.70 6.09
N ASP A 57 -15.37 -4.85 5.72
CA ASP A 57 -14.74 -6.15 5.98
C ASP A 57 -13.41 -6.31 5.22
N LEU A 58 -13.27 -5.69 4.05
CA LEU A 58 -12.03 -5.72 3.28
C LEU A 58 -10.99 -4.74 3.84
N ASP A 59 -11.43 -3.53 4.20
CA ASP A 59 -10.60 -2.53 4.88
C ASP A 59 -10.03 -3.09 6.19
N ASP A 60 -10.86 -3.78 6.99
CA ASP A 60 -10.41 -4.44 8.22
C ASP A 60 -9.44 -5.60 7.94
N GLN A 61 -9.64 -6.37 6.87
CA GLN A 61 -8.69 -7.41 6.45
C GLN A 61 -7.33 -6.81 6.08
N ILE A 62 -7.30 -5.75 5.27
CA ILE A 62 -6.06 -5.08 4.88
C ILE A 62 -5.36 -4.49 6.11
N ARG A 63 -6.10 -3.85 7.04
CA ARG A 63 -5.53 -3.35 8.30
C ARG A 63 -4.97 -4.46 9.18
N SER A 64 -5.62 -5.63 9.21
CA SER A 64 -5.15 -6.77 10.00
C SER A 64 -3.84 -7.38 9.50
N LEU A 65 -3.38 -6.99 8.30
CA LEU A 65 -2.07 -7.38 7.79
C LEU A 65 -0.92 -6.63 8.46
N GLU A 66 -1.20 -5.61 9.29
CA GLU A 66 -0.18 -4.84 10.02
C GLU A 66 0.95 -4.34 9.09
N LEU A 67 0.56 -3.87 7.90
CA LEU A 67 1.48 -3.35 6.91
C LEU A 67 2.03 -2.01 7.38
N TYR A 68 3.31 -1.78 7.13
CA TYR A 68 3.98 -0.54 7.53
C TYR A 68 4.99 -0.07 6.49
N LEU A 69 5.35 1.20 6.56
CA LEU A 69 6.28 1.86 5.65
C LEU A 69 7.63 2.08 6.31
N ILE A 70 8.71 1.76 5.58
CA ILE A 70 10.08 2.13 5.96
C ILE A 70 10.66 3.07 4.89
N SER A 71 11.36 4.11 5.32
CA SER A 71 12.13 4.99 4.42
C SER A 71 13.35 4.28 3.82
N GLU A 72 13.96 4.88 2.80
CA GLU A 72 15.21 4.35 2.23
C GLU A 72 16.37 4.27 3.24
N ASP A 73 16.37 5.15 4.25
CA ASP A 73 17.37 5.19 5.31
C ASP A 73 17.09 4.19 6.46
N GLY A 74 15.98 3.44 6.39
CA GLY A 74 15.60 2.44 7.37
C GLY A 74 14.74 2.96 8.53
N GLU A 75 14.21 4.18 8.44
CA GLU A 75 13.30 4.75 9.44
C GLU A 75 11.87 4.24 9.21
N GLU A 76 11.22 3.76 10.26
CA GLU A 76 9.80 3.40 10.21
C GLU A 76 8.94 4.67 10.18
N LEU A 77 8.13 4.79 9.13
CA LEU A 77 7.25 5.95 8.90
C LEU A 77 5.86 5.74 9.50
N GLY A 78 5.53 4.50 9.87
CA GLY A 78 4.27 4.10 10.50
C GLY A 78 3.43 3.16 9.65
N ASP A 79 2.18 2.97 10.09
CA ASP A 79 1.22 2.05 9.48
C ASP A 79 0.86 2.49 8.06
N PHE A 80 0.81 1.51 7.15
CA PHE A 80 0.31 1.73 5.81
C PHE A 80 -1.19 2.02 5.86
N GLN A 81 -1.57 3.22 5.43
CA GLN A 81 -2.96 3.60 5.19
C GLN A 81 -3.08 4.03 3.74
N GLY A 82 -3.66 3.18 2.91
CA GLY A 82 -3.71 3.47 1.49
C GLY A 82 -4.28 2.36 0.63
N HIS A 83 -4.23 2.61 -0.67
CA HIS A 83 -4.67 1.69 -1.70
C HIS A 83 -3.51 1.38 -2.65
N ILE A 84 -3.46 0.16 -3.17
CA ILE A 84 -2.48 -0.28 -4.17
C ILE A 84 -3.23 -0.86 -5.35
N PHE A 85 -3.02 -0.29 -6.53
CA PHE A 85 -3.68 -0.67 -7.77
C PHE A 85 -2.64 -0.93 -8.84
N GLN A 86 -2.46 -2.20 -9.22
CA GLN A 86 -1.41 -2.63 -10.15
C GLN A 86 -0.01 -2.17 -9.68
N ASN A 87 0.49 -1.06 -10.26
CA ASN A 87 1.80 -0.47 -9.99
C ASN A 87 1.66 0.96 -9.46
N GLU A 88 0.49 1.34 -8.96
CA GLU A 88 0.18 2.65 -8.42
C GLU A 88 -0.29 2.50 -6.97
N ALA A 89 0.04 3.46 -6.13
CA ALA A 89 -0.39 3.47 -4.74
C ALA A 89 -0.71 4.88 -4.25
N TRP A 90 -1.72 4.99 -3.40
CA TRP A 90 -2.08 6.21 -2.69
C TRP A 90 -1.89 5.93 -1.21
N VAL A 91 -0.81 6.46 -0.64
CA VAL A 91 -0.49 6.29 0.77
C VAL A 91 -0.71 7.59 1.51
N ARG A 92 -1.30 7.52 2.68
CA ARG A 92 -1.48 8.68 3.55
C ARG A 92 -0.15 9.04 4.21
N GLU A 93 0.15 10.34 4.24
CA GLU A 93 1.28 10.90 5.03
C GLU A 93 0.97 10.91 6.54
#